data_AF-A0A354IFQ2-F1
#
_entry.id   AF-A0A354IFQ2-F1
#
_cell.length_a   1.000
_cell.length_b   1.000
_cell.length_c   1.000
_cell.angle_alpha   90.00
_cell.angle_beta   90.00
_cell.angle_gamma   90.00
#
_symmetry.space_group_name_H-M   'P 1'
#
loop_
_entity.id
_entity.type
_entity.pdbx_description
1 polymer ?
#
loop_
_entity_poly.entity_id
_entity_poly.type
_entity_poly.pdbx_seq_one_letter_code
_entity_poly.pdbx_strand_id
1 'polypeptide(L)'
;MIMGAIYPATVVMGLHHMYNVIEAGMLSSVGLNTWMPIASAANFAQFGACLAVGLKSQSNKTKVIAVPSALSAALGITEPAIFGVNLRFFKPFIAGCIGGGCGALYASLVHLGAKGTGVTGIFGILLCLNAPVKYILMFAIAACVAFALTWLFGYKDAEPETANGAPAAEPEVKEIEVKAAPAATGDLVVCAPITGTAVTLKETGDETFAAEVLGKGYAIEPSEGRAVAPCAGTISALMGHAIGMECDNGLELLIHIGINTVELDGKHYTPHVQEGQHVNAGDLLMEFDIPAIKKEGYPMVTPVIVTNSDDYAEVSGKLGAIKAMDSMITVKR
;
A
#
# COMPACT_ATOMS: atom_id res chain seq x y z
N MET A 1 2.45 -15.42 -21.49
CA MET A 1 3.85 -15.58 -21.01
C MET A 1 4.55 -14.25 -20.80
N ILE A 2 4.93 -13.51 -21.86
CA ILE A 2 5.72 -12.26 -21.75
C ILE A 2 5.06 -11.25 -20.81
N MET A 3 3.77 -10.96 -21.04
CA MET A 3 3.04 -10.00 -20.21
C MET A 3 2.93 -10.45 -18.75
N GLY A 4 2.73 -11.75 -18.47
CA GLY A 4 2.70 -12.26 -17.09
C GLY A 4 4.05 -12.17 -16.38
N ALA A 5 5.16 -12.20 -17.12
CA ALA A 5 6.49 -12.02 -16.55
C ALA A 5 6.86 -10.56 -16.31
N ILE A 6 6.36 -9.65 -17.16
CA ILE A 6 6.63 -8.21 -17.06
C ILE A 6 5.65 -7.52 -16.09
N TYR A 7 4.45 -8.07 -15.88
CA TYR A 7 3.40 -7.46 -15.08
C TYR A 7 3.85 -7.02 -13.68
N PRO A 8 4.61 -7.81 -12.89
CA PRO A 8 5.07 -7.34 -11.59
C PRO A 8 5.97 -6.08 -11.69
N ALA A 9 6.73 -5.92 -12.77
CA ALA A 9 7.52 -4.71 -13.00
C ALA A 9 6.64 -3.50 -13.34
N THR A 10 5.50 -3.71 -13.98
CA THR A 10 4.55 -2.61 -14.28
C THR A 10 3.72 -2.23 -13.07
N VAL A 11 3.54 -3.14 -12.10
CA VAL A 11 3.02 -2.82 -10.76
C VAL A 11 3.99 -1.89 -10.02
N VAL A 12 5.28 -2.21 -10.03
CA VAL A 12 6.34 -1.35 -9.44
C VAL A 12 6.34 0.05 -10.03
N MET A 13 6.04 0.18 -11.33
CA MET A 13 5.99 1.46 -12.04
C MET A 13 4.60 2.15 -11.98
N GLY A 14 3.60 1.55 -11.33
CA GLY A 14 2.22 2.08 -11.31
C GLY A 14 1.46 1.99 -12.64
N LEU A 15 2.07 1.47 -13.69
CA LEU A 15 1.47 1.39 -15.05
C LEU A 15 0.33 0.37 -15.15
N HIS A 16 0.19 -0.50 -14.16
CA HIS A 16 -0.79 -1.59 -14.19
C HIS A 16 -2.25 -1.12 -14.18
N HIS A 17 -2.56 0.06 -13.64
CA HIS A 17 -3.91 0.65 -13.70
C HIS A 17 -4.34 1.03 -15.13
N MET A 18 -3.38 1.31 -16.02
CA MET A 18 -3.68 1.65 -17.42
C MET A 18 -4.29 0.47 -18.18
N TYR A 19 -4.10 -0.76 -17.70
CA TYR A 19 -4.64 -1.94 -18.35
C TYR A 19 -6.16 -2.06 -18.23
N ASN A 20 -6.80 -1.38 -17.29
CA ASN A 20 -8.27 -1.35 -17.17
C ASN A 20 -8.94 -0.87 -18.47
N VAL A 21 -8.29 0.05 -19.21
CA VAL A 21 -8.77 0.51 -20.52
C VAL A 21 -8.73 -0.62 -21.56
N ILE A 22 -7.67 -1.43 -21.53
CA ILE A 22 -7.50 -2.58 -22.44
C ILE A 22 -8.55 -3.65 -22.11
N GLU A 23 -8.78 -3.93 -20.82
CA GLU A 23 -9.79 -4.88 -20.37
C GLU A 23 -11.20 -4.48 -20.85
N ALA A 24 -11.56 -3.20 -20.70
CA ALA A 24 -12.83 -2.67 -21.18
C ALA A 24 -12.99 -2.84 -22.70
N GLY A 25 -11.92 -2.59 -23.46
CA GLY A 25 -11.90 -2.81 -24.92
C GLY A 25 -12.09 -4.28 -25.32
N MET A 26 -11.47 -5.22 -24.59
CA MET A 26 -11.62 -6.65 -24.84
C MET A 26 -13.03 -7.15 -24.52
N LEU A 27 -13.64 -6.68 -23.43
CA LEU A 27 -15.02 -7.03 -23.09
C LEU A 27 -16.01 -6.47 -24.11
N SER A 28 -15.79 -5.25 -24.60
CA SER A 28 -16.66 -4.64 -25.62
C SER A 28 -16.60 -5.35 -26.98
N SER A 29 -15.43 -5.84 -27.38
CA SER A 29 -15.23 -6.47 -28.69
C SER A 29 -15.49 -7.97 -28.73
N VAL A 30 -14.89 -8.72 -27.80
CA VAL A 30 -14.89 -10.19 -27.77
C VAL A 30 -15.78 -10.74 -26.64
N GLY A 31 -16.23 -9.88 -25.72
CA GLY A 31 -17.02 -10.31 -24.56
C GLY A 31 -16.20 -11.07 -23.50
N LEU A 32 -14.87 -11.09 -23.65
CA LEU A 32 -13.98 -11.90 -22.81
C LEU A 32 -12.70 -11.13 -22.47
N ASN A 33 -12.48 -10.92 -21.18
CA ASN A 33 -11.27 -10.30 -20.64
C ASN A 33 -10.18 -11.36 -20.43
N THR A 34 -9.27 -11.50 -21.39
CA THR A 34 -8.13 -12.42 -21.29
C THR A 34 -6.95 -11.84 -20.51
N TRP A 35 -6.98 -10.53 -20.24
CA TRP A 35 -5.93 -9.84 -19.49
C TRP A 35 -6.01 -10.12 -18.00
N MET A 36 -7.21 -10.09 -17.42
CA MET A 36 -7.40 -10.32 -15.98
C MET A 36 -6.79 -11.64 -15.48
N PRO A 37 -6.94 -12.79 -16.18
CA PRO A 37 -6.25 -14.03 -15.77
C PRO A 37 -4.72 -13.92 -15.81
N ILE A 38 -4.16 -13.18 -16.77
CA ILE A 38 -2.71 -12.96 -16.86
C ILE A 38 -2.22 -12.13 -15.66
N ALA A 39 -2.92 -11.04 -15.34
CA ALA A 39 -2.63 -10.21 -14.16
C ALA A 39 -2.75 -11.03 -12.87
N SER A 40 -3.81 -11.82 -12.75
CA SER A 40 -4.02 -12.69 -11.59
C SER A 40 -2.91 -13.72 -11.41
N ALA A 41 -2.45 -14.34 -12.50
CA ALA A 41 -1.33 -15.28 -12.47
C ALA A 41 -0.05 -14.60 -11.97
N ALA A 42 0.24 -13.38 -12.40
CA ALA A 42 1.38 -12.61 -11.94
C ALA A 42 1.30 -12.29 -10.44
N ASN A 43 0.12 -11.88 -9.95
CA ASN A 43 -0.11 -11.59 -8.54
C ASN A 43 0.09 -12.83 -7.66
N PHE A 44 -0.47 -13.96 -8.09
CA PHE A 44 -0.35 -15.21 -7.36
C PHE A 44 1.07 -15.81 -7.40
N ALA A 45 1.86 -15.46 -8.41
CA ALA A 45 3.28 -15.80 -8.44
C ALA A 45 4.09 -14.99 -7.41
N GLN A 46 3.77 -13.71 -7.21
CA GLN A 46 4.40 -12.89 -6.16
C GLN A 46 4.06 -13.40 -4.76
N PHE A 47 2.82 -13.90 -4.56
CA PHE A 47 2.44 -14.66 -3.37
C PHE A 47 3.35 -15.88 -3.17
N GLY A 48 3.51 -16.74 -4.18
CA GLY A 48 4.33 -17.95 -4.07
C GLY A 48 5.79 -17.67 -3.76
N ALA A 49 6.37 -16.64 -4.37
CA ALA A 49 7.73 -16.21 -4.06
C ALA A 49 7.87 -15.66 -2.63
N CYS A 50 6.95 -14.80 -2.21
CA CYS A 50 6.97 -14.19 -0.88
C CYS A 50 6.79 -15.23 0.23
N LEU A 51 5.85 -16.16 0.02
CA LEU A 51 5.62 -17.27 0.95
C LEU A 51 6.84 -18.18 1.07
N ALA A 52 7.55 -18.45 -0.03
CA ALA A 52 8.79 -19.22 0.02
C ALA A 52 9.86 -18.53 0.87
N VAL A 53 9.99 -17.21 0.79
CA VAL A 53 10.90 -16.45 1.66
C VAL A 53 10.45 -16.55 3.12
N GLY A 54 9.16 -16.33 3.41
CA GLY A 54 8.63 -16.41 4.77
C GLY A 54 8.79 -17.79 5.40
N LEU A 55 8.60 -18.88 4.65
CA LEU A 55 8.75 -20.23 5.17
C LEU A 55 10.21 -20.70 5.25
N LYS A 56 11.08 -20.23 4.35
CA LYS A 56 12.49 -20.63 4.32
C LYS A 56 13.37 -19.83 5.27
N SER A 57 12.99 -18.58 5.58
CA SER A 57 13.81 -17.70 6.42
C SER A 57 14.02 -18.27 7.82
N GLN A 58 15.20 -18.05 8.40
CA GLN A 58 15.46 -18.34 9.81
C GLN A 58 15.16 -17.14 10.73
N SER A 59 15.08 -15.93 10.17
CA SER A 59 14.85 -14.70 10.93
C SER A 59 13.36 -14.51 11.25
N ASN A 60 13.03 -14.39 12.54
CA ASN A 60 11.66 -14.09 12.97
C ASN A 60 11.15 -12.77 12.36
N LYS A 61 12.01 -11.76 12.21
CA LYS A 61 11.66 -10.48 11.58
C LYS A 61 11.17 -10.67 10.14
N THR A 62 11.89 -11.49 9.35
CA THR A 62 11.51 -11.77 7.97
C THR A 62 10.24 -12.60 7.87
N LYS A 63 10.03 -13.58 8.77
CA LYS A 63 8.81 -14.41 8.80
C LYS A 63 7.56 -13.58 9.05
N VAL A 64 7.63 -12.69 10.04
CA VAL A 64 6.52 -11.85 10.49
C VAL A 64 6.10 -10.86 9.41
N ILE A 65 7.03 -10.40 8.59
CA ILE A 65 6.72 -9.52 7.45
C ILE A 65 6.21 -10.37 6.26
N ALA A 66 6.92 -11.43 5.90
CA ALA A 66 6.68 -12.12 4.64
C ALA A 66 5.39 -12.94 4.60
N VAL A 67 4.96 -13.57 5.69
CA VAL A 67 3.74 -14.38 5.68
C VAL A 67 2.48 -13.51 5.49
N PRO A 68 2.27 -12.41 6.25
CA PRO A 68 1.17 -11.49 6.01
C PRO A 68 1.23 -10.82 4.63
N SER A 69 2.42 -10.40 4.18
CA SER A 69 2.58 -9.82 2.85
C SER A 69 2.23 -10.81 1.73
N ALA A 70 2.59 -12.08 1.88
CA ALA A 70 2.18 -13.13 0.94
C ALA A 70 0.65 -13.26 0.92
N LEU A 71 0.00 -13.31 2.07
CA LEU A 71 -1.46 -13.39 2.15
C LEU A 71 -2.13 -12.19 1.46
N SER A 72 -1.61 -10.99 1.66
CA SER A 72 -2.05 -9.77 0.96
C SER A 72 -1.99 -9.95 -0.57
N ALA A 73 -0.87 -10.47 -1.09
CA ALA A 73 -0.71 -10.75 -2.52
C ALA A 73 -1.69 -11.82 -3.06
N ALA A 74 -2.05 -12.80 -2.24
CA ALA A 74 -3.07 -13.78 -2.61
C ALA A 74 -4.46 -13.15 -2.75
N LEU A 75 -4.76 -12.11 -1.96
CA LEU A 75 -6.00 -11.35 -2.03
C LEU A 75 -6.03 -10.31 -3.16
N GLY A 76 -4.91 -10.14 -3.88
CA GLY A 76 -4.80 -9.22 -5.02
C GLY A 76 -4.04 -7.94 -4.72
N ILE A 77 -3.65 -7.69 -3.46
CA ILE A 77 -2.86 -6.53 -3.04
C ILE A 77 -1.38 -6.95 -3.00
N THR A 78 -0.61 -6.57 -4.01
CA THR A 78 0.73 -7.15 -4.22
C THR A 78 1.86 -6.29 -3.71
N GLU A 79 1.60 -5.04 -3.41
CA GLU A 79 2.55 -4.02 -2.97
C GLU A 79 3.31 -4.46 -1.72
N PRO A 80 2.67 -5.00 -0.65
CA PRO A 80 3.38 -5.47 0.53
C PRO A 80 4.34 -6.62 0.23
N ALA A 81 3.95 -7.55 -0.66
CA ALA A 81 4.81 -8.68 -1.05
C ALA A 81 5.97 -8.24 -1.95
N ILE A 82 5.68 -7.39 -2.93
CA ILE A 82 6.67 -6.91 -3.91
C ILE A 82 7.72 -6.05 -3.19
N PHE A 83 7.31 -4.99 -2.50
CA PHE A 83 8.23 -4.03 -1.88
C PHE A 83 8.79 -4.53 -0.55
N GLY A 84 7.94 -5.13 0.30
CA GLY A 84 8.35 -5.58 1.64
C GLY A 84 9.31 -6.78 1.62
N VAL A 85 9.25 -7.63 0.58
CA VAL A 85 9.98 -8.91 0.56
C VAL A 85 10.67 -9.18 -0.77
N ASN A 86 9.91 -9.27 -1.86
CA ASN A 86 10.43 -9.89 -3.09
C ASN A 86 11.51 -9.03 -3.76
N LEU A 87 11.34 -7.71 -3.82
CA LEU A 87 12.35 -6.78 -4.33
C LEU A 87 13.52 -6.62 -3.37
N ARG A 88 13.25 -6.63 -2.05
CA ARG A 88 14.29 -6.54 -1.02
C ARG A 88 15.37 -7.60 -1.21
N PHE A 89 14.98 -8.83 -1.55
CA PHE A 89 15.92 -9.93 -1.83
C PHE A 89 16.19 -10.12 -3.32
N PHE A 90 15.53 -9.36 -4.19
CA PHE A 90 15.59 -9.29 -5.65
C PHE A 90 15.34 -10.60 -6.42
N LYS A 91 16.00 -11.70 -6.06
CA LYS A 91 15.82 -13.01 -6.68
C LYS A 91 14.41 -13.59 -6.50
N PRO A 92 13.74 -13.45 -5.34
CA PRO A 92 12.34 -13.85 -5.20
C PRO A 92 11.43 -13.07 -6.16
N PHE A 93 11.69 -11.78 -6.39
CA PHE A 93 10.96 -11.00 -7.38
C PHE A 93 11.11 -11.59 -8.79
N ILE A 94 12.32 -11.92 -9.21
CA ILE A 94 12.58 -12.57 -10.51
C ILE A 94 11.88 -13.94 -10.59
N ALA A 95 11.93 -14.75 -9.53
CA ALA A 95 11.21 -16.02 -9.47
C ALA A 95 9.69 -15.83 -9.58
N GLY A 96 9.14 -14.78 -8.95
CA GLY A 96 7.75 -14.35 -9.11
C GLY A 96 7.42 -13.95 -10.54
N CYS A 97 8.27 -13.20 -11.23
CA CYS A 97 8.10 -12.88 -12.65
C CYS A 97 8.09 -14.14 -13.52
N ILE A 98 8.99 -15.09 -13.28
CA ILE A 98 9.02 -16.36 -14.02
C ILE A 98 7.74 -17.16 -13.76
N GLY A 99 7.31 -17.29 -12.50
CA GLY A 99 6.06 -17.95 -12.14
C GLY A 99 4.84 -17.30 -12.80
N GLY A 100 4.77 -15.97 -12.80
CA GLY A 100 3.72 -15.20 -13.47
C GLY A 100 3.70 -15.45 -14.98
N GLY A 101 4.90 -15.55 -15.59
CA GLY A 101 5.06 -15.94 -16.98
C GLY A 101 4.52 -17.34 -17.29
N CYS A 102 4.80 -18.33 -16.43
CA CYS A 102 4.30 -19.71 -16.56
C CYS A 102 2.79 -19.81 -16.38
N GLY A 103 2.23 -19.16 -15.35
CA GLY A 103 0.78 -19.11 -15.16
C GLY A 103 0.06 -18.42 -16.32
N ALA A 104 0.59 -17.28 -16.79
CA ALA A 104 0.05 -16.59 -17.95
C ALA A 104 0.18 -17.41 -19.25
N LEU A 105 1.24 -18.20 -19.42
CA LEU A 105 1.36 -19.11 -20.55
C LEU A 105 0.24 -20.16 -20.54
N TYR A 106 0.03 -20.80 -19.39
CA TYR A 106 -1.07 -21.75 -19.22
C TYR A 106 -2.44 -21.11 -19.51
N ALA A 107 -2.69 -19.93 -18.93
CA ALA A 107 -3.93 -19.18 -19.14
C ALA A 107 -4.20 -18.92 -20.63
N SER A 108 -3.17 -18.54 -21.39
CA SER A 108 -3.26 -18.34 -22.83
C SER A 108 -3.54 -19.65 -23.59
N LEU A 109 -2.89 -20.76 -23.23
CA LEU A 109 -3.06 -22.05 -23.90
C LEU A 109 -4.46 -22.64 -23.74
N VAL A 110 -5.10 -22.42 -22.58
CA VAL A 110 -6.43 -22.96 -22.28
C VAL A 110 -7.58 -21.97 -22.59
N HIS A 111 -7.23 -20.83 -23.21
CA HIS A 111 -8.11 -19.71 -23.52
C HIS A 111 -8.93 -19.24 -22.32
N LEU A 112 -8.27 -19.09 -21.18
CA LEU A 112 -8.90 -18.60 -19.96
C LEU A 112 -9.19 -17.10 -20.09
N GLY A 113 -10.41 -16.71 -19.73
CA GLY A 113 -10.85 -15.32 -19.78
C GLY A 113 -11.97 -15.06 -18.78
N ALA A 114 -11.99 -13.85 -18.26
CA ALA A 114 -12.97 -13.36 -17.32
C ALA A 114 -14.15 -12.66 -18.03
N LYS A 115 -15.32 -12.66 -17.41
CA LYS A 115 -16.53 -11.97 -17.90
C LYS A 115 -16.70 -10.54 -17.35
N GLY A 116 -15.69 -10.03 -16.66
CA GLY A 116 -15.71 -8.71 -16.03
C GLY A 116 -14.29 -8.19 -15.75
N THR A 117 -14.20 -7.10 -15.01
CA THR A 117 -12.95 -6.42 -14.63
C THR A 117 -12.88 -6.24 -13.11
N GLY A 118 -11.74 -5.77 -12.61
CA GLY A 118 -11.64 -5.12 -11.30
C GLY A 118 -11.36 -6.02 -10.09
N VAL A 119 -11.31 -7.34 -10.23
CA VAL A 119 -10.93 -8.24 -9.12
C VAL A 119 -9.85 -9.21 -9.58
N THR A 120 -8.68 -9.16 -8.94
CA THR A 120 -7.57 -10.12 -9.14
C THR A 120 -7.27 -10.89 -7.85
N GLY A 121 -6.41 -11.92 -7.91
CA GLY A 121 -6.17 -12.80 -6.75
C GLY A 121 -7.29 -13.85 -6.56
N ILE A 122 -7.44 -14.39 -5.35
CA ILE A 122 -8.38 -15.50 -5.06
C ILE A 122 -9.82 -15.18 -5.52
N PHE A 123 -10.28 -13.95 -5.27
CA PHE A 123 -11.64 -13.53 -5.64
C PHE A 123 -11.84 -13.37 -7.14
N GLY A 124 -10.78 -13.31 -7.94
CA GLY A 124 -10.86 -13.28 -9.40
C GLY A 124 -11.54 -14.52 -10.00
N ILE A 125 -11.63 -15.62 -9.24
CA ILE A 125 -12.40 -16.81 -9.64
C ILE A 125 -13.88 -16.49 -9.92
N LEU A 126 -14.44 -15.48 -9.23
CA LEU A 126 -15.83 -15.06 -9.39
C LEU A 126 -16.09 -14.50 -10.80
N LEU A 127 -15.05 -14.01 -11.47
CA LEU A 127 -15.13 -13.53 -12.85
C LEU A 127 -14.87 -14.63 -13.89
N CYS A 128 -14.40 -15.80 -13.44
CA CYS A 128 -14.06 -16.97 -14.26
C CYS A 128 -14.92 -18.21 -13.92
N LEU A 129 -16.16 -18.02 -13.45
CA LEU A 129 -17.07 -19.11 -13.06
C LEU A 129 -17.43 -20.08 -14.19
N ASN A 130 -17.20 -19.69 -15.44
CA ASN A 130 -17.30 -20.57 -16.61
C ASN A 130 -16.17 -21.61 -16.67
N ALA A 131 -15.04 -21.37 -16.01
CA ALA A 131 -13.88 -22.26 -16.01
C ALA A 131 -13.05 -22.19 -14.69
N PRO A 132 -13.67 -22.42 -13.52
CA PRO A 132 -13.02 -22.21 -12.22
C PRO A 132 -11.82 -23.14 -12.01
N VAL A 133 -11.90 -24.39 -12.49
CA VAL A 133 -10.80 -25.36 -12.41
C VAL A 133 -9.58 -24.88 -13.18
N LYS A 134 -9.76 -24.29 -14.37
CA LYS A 134 -8.65 -23.72 -15.15
C LYS A 134 -8.01 -22.55 -14.40
N TYR A 135 -8.81 -21.71 -13.75
CA TYR A 135 -8.32 -20.60 -12.96
C TYR A 135 -7.49 -21.06 -11.75
N ILE A 136 -7.96 -22.08 -11.02
CA ILE A 136 -7.22 -22.67 -9.90
C ILE A 136 -5.90 -23.31 -10.36
N LEU A 137 -5.91 -24.02 -11.50
CA LEU A 137 -4.70 -24.63 -12.06
C LEU A 137 -3.67 -23.57 -12.47
N MET A 138 -4.11 -22.46 -13.06
CA MET A 138 -3.25 -21.32 -13.39
C MET A 138 -2.54 -20.78 -12.15
N PHE A 139 -3.26 -20.62 -11.03
CA PHE A 139 -2.71 -20.20 -9.75
C PHE A 139 -1.72 -21.20 -9.18
N ALA A 140 -2.07 -22.48 -9.19
CA ALA A 140 -1.18 -23.53 -8.73
C ALA A 140 0.14 -23.52 -9.53
N ILE A 141 0.09 -23.38 -10.86
CA ILE A 141 1.28 -23.30 -11.71
C ILE A 141 2.11 -22.05 -11.34
N ALA A 142 1.47 -20.87 -11.28
CA ALA A 142 2.15 -19.62 -11.01
C ALA A 142 2.85 -19.61 -9.65
N ALA A 143 2.12 -19.97 -8.59
CA ALA A 143 2.62 -20.00 -7.23
C ALA A 143 3.67 -21.11 -7.04
N CYS A 144 3.44 -22.34 -7.52
CA CYS A 144 4.39 -23.44 -7.33
C CYS A 144 5.71 -23.19 -8.05
N VAL A 145 5.68 -22.62 -9.27
CA VAL A 145 6.91 -22.28 -10.00
C VAL A 145 7.68 -21.19 -9.26
N ALA A 146 7.01 -20.10 -8.88
CA ALA A 146 7.64 -19.00 -8.15
C ALA A 146 8.19 -19.47 -6.78
N PHE A 147 7.41 -20.28 -6.06
CA PHE A 147 7.80 -20.86 -4.78
C PHE A 147 9.02 -21.76 -4.92
N ALA A 148 9.00 -22.72 -5.85
CA ALA A 148 10.09 -23.66 -6.04
C ALA A 148 11.39 -22.95 -6.47
N LEU A 149 11.31 -21.99 -7.39
CA LEU A 149 12.47 -21.20 -7.82
C LEU A 149 13.03 -20.34 -6.68
N THR A 150 12.15 -19.73 -5.88
CA THR A 150 12.57 -18.96 -4.72
C THR A 150 13.20 -19.83 -3.64
N TRP A 151 12.61 -21.00 -3.40
CA TRP A 151 13.09 -21.98 -2.44
C TRP A 151 14.45 -22.56 -2.83
N LEU A 152 14.66 -22.88 -4.11
CA LEU A 152 15.89 -23.48 -4.59
C LEU A 152 17.01 -22.45 -4.81
N PHE A 153 16.70 -21.29 -5.39
CA PHE A 153 17.70 -20.34 -5.91
C PHE A 153 17.56 -18.91 -5.37
N GLY A 154 16.36 -18.54 -4.90
CA GLY A 154 16.01 -17.15 -4.61
C GLY A 154 16.35 -16.65 -3.21
N TYR A 155 16.51 -17.54 -2.23
CA TYR A 155 16.74 -17.14 -0.84
C TYR A 155 17.96 -17.85 -0.24
N LYS A 156 18.99 -17.07 0.07
CA LYS A 156 20.08 -17.41 1.01
C LYS A 156 19.93 -16.47 2.20
N ASP A 157 19.98 -17.00 3.41
CA ASP A 157 20.13 -16.17 4.61
C ASP A 157 21.42 -15.36 4.43
N ALA A 158 21.28 -14.08 4.12
CA ALA A 158 22.42 -13.18 4.10
C ALA A 158 22.65 -12.77 5.56
N GLU A 159 23.72 -13.27 6.18
CA GLU A 159 24.35 -12.52 7.28
C GLU A 159 25.01 -11.26 6.70
N PRO A 160 25.08 -10.18 7.50
CA PRO A 160 25.10 -8.82 6.99
C PRO A 160 26.53 -8.34 6.75
N GLU A 161 26.88 -7.92 5.53
CA GLU A 161 27.97 -6.95 5.34
C GLU A 161 27.63 -5.93 4.25
N THR A 162 27.35 -4.73 4.74
CA THR A 162 27.66 -3.39 4.21
C THR A 162 27.77 -3.19 2.69
N ALA A 163 26.76 -2.49 2.16
CA ALA A 163 26.98 -1.40 1.22
C ALA A 163 25.95 -0.28 1.50
N ASN A 164 26.41 0.79 2.15
CA ASN A 164 25.89 2.15 2.20
C ASN A 164 24.38 2.38 1.96
N GLY A 165 23.65 2.61 3.05
CA GLY A 165 22.32 3.23 3.11
C GLY A 165 21.88 3.25 4.58
N ALA A 166 21.64 4.43 5.13
CA ALA A 166 21.48 4.73 6.55
C ALA A 166 20.44 3.86 7.31
N PRO A 167 20.56 3.69 8.65
CA PRO A 167 19.93 2.60 9.37
C PRO A 167 18.43 2.84 9.63
N ALA A 168 17.59 1.96 9.10
CA ALA A 168 16.20 1.81 9.53
C ALA A 168 16.18 1.07 10.87
N ALA A 169 15.76 1.77 11.93
CA ALA A 169 15.53 1.21 13.24
C ALA A 169 14.54 0.04 13.16
N GLU A 170 14.79 -0.99 13.95
CA GLU A 170 13.99 -2.21 13.99
C GLU A 170 12.75 -2.01 14.84
N PRO A 171 11.55 -2.44 14.40
CA PRO A 171 10.45 -2.65 15.31
C PRO A 171 10.55 -4.07 15.91
N GLU A 172 10.47 -4.14 17.24
CA GLU A 172 10.19 -5.37 17.98
C GLU A 172 8.80 -5.88 17.59
N VAL A 173 8.74 -7.15 17.18
CA VAL A 173 7.49 -7.82 16.83
C VAL A 173 6.74 -8.19 18.11
N LYS A 174 5.62 -7.51 18.36
CA LYS A 174 4.48 -8.12 19.08
C LYS A 174 3.53 -8.73 18.05
N GLU A 175 3.02 -9.92 18.34
CA GLU A 175 2.03 -10.62 17.52
C GLU A 175 0.87 -9.68 17.18
N ILE A 176 0.71 -9.37 15.88
CA ILE A 176 -0.48 -8.73 15.36
C ILE A 176 -1.51 -9.84 15.18
N GLU A 177 -2.37 -10.03 16.19
CA GLU A 177 -3.66 -10.68 15.96
C GLU A 177 -4.42 -9.85 14.93
N VAL A 178 -4.71 -10.43 13.76
CA VAL A 178 -5.71 -9.88 12.83
C VAL A 178 -7.07 -10.03 13.50
N LYS A 179 -7.38 -9.08 14.38
CA LYS A 179 -8.71 -8.91 14.93
C LYS A 179 -9.49 -8.15 13.87
N ALA A 180 -10.42 -8.85 13.21
CA ALA A 180 -11.49 -8.17 12.48
C ALA A 180 -12.07 -7.10 13.43
N ALA A 181 -11.98 -5.83 13.03
CA ALA A 181 -12.44 -4.72 13.84
C ALA A 181 -13.91 -4.98 14.22
N PRO A 182 -14.31 -4.77 15.49
CA PRO A 182 -15.71 -4.85 15.86
C PRO A 182 -16.50 -3.85 15.01
N ALA A 183 -17.63 -4.30 14.47
CA ALA A 183 -18.66 -3.43 13.92
C ALA A 183 -19.22 -2.53 15.02
N ALA A 184 -18.49 -1.48 15.38
CA ALA A 184 -19.01 -0.34 16.12
C ALA A 184 -19.89 0.47 15.17
N THR A 185 -21.18 0.55 15.49
CA THR A 185 -22.17 1.35 14.77
C THR A 185 -22.04 2.81 15.18
N GLY A 186 -21.34 3.61 14.39
CA GLY A 186 -21.20 5.06 14.56
C GLY A 186 -20.21 5.66 13.57
N ASP A 187 -20.41 6.93 13.23
CA ASP A 187 -19.48 7.70 12.41
C ASP A 187 -18.11 7.77 13.11
N LEU A 188 -17.03 7.57 12.35
CA LEU A 188 -15.67 7.73 12.83
C LEU A 188 -15.22 9.18 12.67
N VAL A 189 -14.39 9.66 13.59
CA VAL A 189 -13.88 11.03 13.59
C VAL A 189 -12.36 11.01 13.54
N VAL A 190 -11.80 11.79 12.62
CA VAL A 190 -10.36 12.10 12.56
C VAL A 190 -10.20 13.53 13.08
N CYS A 191 -9.43 13.69 14.15
CA CYS A 191 -9.10 15.02 14.65
C CYS A 191 -8.02 15.67 13.78
N ALA A 192 -7.91 17.00 13.83
CA ALA A 192 -6.86 17.71 13.13
C ALA A 192 -5.48 17.38 13.72
N PRO A 193 -4.52 16.91 12.92
CA PRO A 193 -3.17 16.63 13.42
C PRO A 193 -2.36 17.92 13.64
N ILE A 194 -2.76 19.05 13.06
CA ILE A 194 -2.00 20.31 13.09
C ILE A 194 -2.94 21.49 13.32
N THR A 195 -2.49 22.52 14.05
CA THR A 195 -3.19 23.80 14.19
C THR A 195 -2.99 24.65 12.92
N GLY A 196 -4.06 25.19 12.36
CA GLY A 196 -3.98 26.01 11.15
C GLY A 196 -5.34 26.32 10.54
N THR A 197 -5.39 26.35 9.21
CA THR A 197 -6.63 26.53 8.44
C THR A 197 -6.88 25.29 7.59
N ALA A 198 -7.96 24.57 7.86
CA ALA A 198 -8.42 23.45 7.05
C ALA A 198 -8.97 23.94 5.71
N VAL A 199 -8.47 23.35 4.63
CA VAL A 199 -8.77 23.64 3.23
C VAL A 199 -9.08 22.34 2.48
N THR A 200 -9.64 22.44 1.28
CA THR A 200 -9.89 21.26 0.44
C THR A 200 -8.57 20.72 -0.15
N LEU A 201 -8.55 19.44 -0.56
CA LEU A 201 -7.38 18.88 -1.25
C LEU A 201 -7.07 19.58 -2.58
N LYS A 202 -8.06 20.22 -3.22
CA LYS A 202 -7.85 21.03 -4.43
C LYS A 202 -7.01 22.28 -4.17
N GLU A 203 -7.06 22.82 -2.96
CA GLU A 203 -6.29 24.01 -2.57
C GLU A 203 -4.82 23.69 -2.28
N THR A 204 -4.43 22.41 -2.30
CA THR A 204 -3.02 22.01 -2.21
C THR A 204 -2.19 22.47 -3.40
N GLY A 205 -2.83 22.70 -4.56
CA GLY A 205 -2.14 23.02 -5.82
C GLY A 205 -1.40 21.83 -6.44
N ASP A 206 -1.53 20.63 -5.88
CA ASP A 206 -0.93 19.40 -6.39
C ASP A 206 -2.00 18.51 -7.03
N GLU A 207 -1.74 18.06 -8.26
CA GLU A 207 -2.72 17.27 -9.02
C GLU A 207 -3.02 15.90 -8.38
N THR A 208 -2.03 15.27 -7.73
CA THR A 208 -2.18 13.95 -7.11
C THR A 208 -3.12 14.02 -5.92
N PHE A 209 -2.91 15.01 -5.05
CA PHE A 209 -3.78 15.24 -3.90
C PHE A 209 -5.16 15.78 -4.30
N ALA A 210 -5.21 16.73 -5.25
CA ALA A 210 -6.47 17.29 -5.72
C ALA A 210 -7.39 16.27 -6.42
N ALA A 211 -6.80 15.22 -7.01
CA ALA A 211 -7.53 14.13 -7.65
C ALA A 211 -7.94 13.00 -6.69
N GLU A 212 -7.59 13.09 -5.40
CA GLU A 212 -7.95 12.10 -4.36
C GLU A 212 -7.46 10.67 -4.67
N VAL A 213 -6.39 10.53 -5.47
CA VAL A 213 -5.88 9.23 -5.94
C VAL A 213 -5.36 8.36 -4.78
N LEU A 214 -4.84 9.01 -3.73
CA LEU A 214 -4.35 8.35 -2.51
C LEU A 214 -5.45 8.17 -1.45
N GLY A 215 -6.69 8.54 -1.77
CA GLY A 215 -7.83 8.54 -0.86
C GLY A 215 -8.44 9.92 -0.66
N LYS A 216 -9.63 9.94 -0.03
CA LYS A 216 -10.35 11.17 0.31
C LYS A 216 -9.78 11.81 1.57
N GLY A 217 -9.87 13.13 1.65
CA GLY A 217 -9.38 13.86 2.82
C GLY A 217 -9.48 15.36 2.67
N TYR A 218 -8.71 16.05 3.51
CA TYR A 218 -8.61 17.51 3.57
C TYR A 218 -7.16 17.89 3.76
N ALA A 219 -6.82 19.16 3.60
CA ALA A 219 -5.49 19.65 3.91
C ALA A 219 -5.54 20.77 4.95
N ILE A 220 -4.42 21.04 5.61
CA ILE A 220 -4.29 22.12 6.58
C ILE A 220 -3.13 23.02 6.13
N GLU A 221 -3.36 24.33 6.00
CA GLU A 221 -2.27 25.30 5.99
C GLU A 221 -1.85 25.56 7.45
N PRO A 222 -0.66 25.09 7.88
CA PRO A 222 -0.28 25.07 9.28
C PRO A 222 0.11 26.46 9.77
N SER A 223 -0.31 26.81 10.99
CA SER A 223 0.17 27.99 11.71
C SER A 223 1.26 27.64 12.74
N GLU A 224 1.41 26.36 13.08
CA GLU A 224 2.36 25.86 14.07
C GLU A 224 3.14 24.66 13.50
N GLY A 225 4.43 24.59 13.82
CA GLY A 225 5.35 23.55 13.36
C GLY A 225 5.25 22.23 14.14
N ARG A 226 4.04 21.78 14.47
CA ARG A 226 3.80 20.62 15.34
C ARG A 226 2.66 19.77 14.78
N ALA A 227 2.93 18.50 14.52
CA ALA A 227 1.96 17.49 14.15
C ALA A 227 1.75 16.49 15.30
N VAL A 228 0.50 16.23 15.64
CA VAL A 228 0.07 15.29 16.69
C VAL A 228 -0.80 14.17 16.12
N ALA A 229 -0.92 13.08 16.86
CA ALA A 229 -1.73 11.93 16.50
C ALA A 229 -3.23 12.29 16.44
N PRO A 230 -3.90 12.18 15.28
CA PRO A 230 -5.31 12.53 15.14
C PRO A 230 -6.27 11.48 15.74
N CYS A 231 -5.76 10.28 15.98
CA CYS A 231 -6.46 9.12 16.55
C CYS A 231 -5.44 8.29 17.36
N ALA A 232 -5.91 7.36 18.19
CA ALA A 232 -5.06 6.29 18.71
C ALA A 232 -4.81 5.25 17.61
N GLY A 233 -3.58 4.75 17.51
CA GLY A 233 -3.19 3.83 16.44
C GLY A 233 -1.70 3.53 16.41
N THR A 234 -1.27 2.79 15.39
CA THR A 234 0.12 2.43 15.16
C THR A 234 0.70 3.22 13.99
N ILE A 235 1.92 3.74 14.14
CA ILE A 235 2.65 4.38 13.04
C ILE A 235 3.04 3.30 12.03
N SER A 236 2.40 3.28 10.86
CA SER A 236 2.63 2.27 9.82
C SER A 236 3.77 2.64 8.86
N ALA A 237 4.06 3.94 8.72
CA ALA A 237 5.18 4.44 7.96
C ALA A 237 5.65 5.79 8.51
N LEU A 238 6.96 6.01 8.54
CA LEU A 238 7.53 7.30 8.89
C LEU A 238 8.57 7.70 7.84
N MET A 239 8.21 8.70 7.03
CA MET A 239 9.11 9.36 6.09
C MET A 239 9.43 10.74 6.63
N GLY A 240 10.58 11.31 6.26
CA GLY A 240 11.07 12.56 6.85
C GLY A 240 10.09 13.74 6.84
N HIS A 241 9.02 13.71 6.05
CA HIS A 241 7.98 14.73 5.95
C HIS A 241 6.55 14.16 5.99
N ALA A 242 6.38 12.83 6.13
CA ALA A 242 5.06 12.19 6.04
C ALA A 242 4.91 11.04 7.03
N ILE A 243 3.72 10.89 7.61
CA ILE A 243 3.41 9.91 8.64
C ILE A 243 2.20 9.10 8.19
N GLY A 244 2.38 7.79 8.05
CA GLY A 244 1.31 6.82 7.87
C GLY A 244 0.86 6.27 9.23
N MET A 245 -0.45 6.12 9.43
CA MET A 245 -1.03 5.58 10.67
C MET A 245 -2.13 4.57 10.37
N GLU A 246 -2.12 3.46 11.08
CA GLU A 246 -3.26 2.54 11.20
C GLU A 246 -3.95 2.81 12.53
N CYS A 247 -5.11 3.47 12.50
CA CYS A 247 -5.90 3.78 13.69
C CYS A 247 -6.54 2.50 14.28
N ASP A 248 -6.69 2.44 15.60
CA ASP A 248 -7.32 1.31 16.32
C ASP A 248 -8.79 1.06 15.90
N ASN A 249 -9.41 2.05 15.27
CA ASN A 249 -10.79 2.01 14.78
C ASN A 249 -10.91 1.54 13.30
N GLY A 250 -9.79 1.19 12.65
CA GLY A 250 -9.72 0.70 11.28
C GLY A 250 -9.52 1.77 10.20
N LEU A 251 -9.37 3.05 10.56
CA LEU A 251 -8.96 4.08 9.60
C LEU A 251 -7.47 3.96 9.31
N GLU A 252 -7.11 4.07 8.04
CA GLU A 252 -5.73 4.26 7.61
C GLU A 252 -5.55 5.73 7.21
N LEU A 253 -4.57 6.39 7.82
CA LEU A 253 -4.33 7.83 7.64
C LEU A 253 -2.95 8.10 7.08
N LEU A 254 -2.86 9.09 6.19
CA LEU A 254 -1.61 9.69 5.74
C LEU A 254 -1.61 11.19 6.09
N ILE A 255 -0.63 11.62 6.87
CA ILE A 255 -0.34 13.02 7.19
C ILE A 255 0.90 13.42 6.39
N HIS A 256 0.75 14.17 5.31
CA HIS A 256 1.83 14.56 4.42
C HIS A 256 2.19 16.04 4.63
N ILE A 257 3.26 16.34 5.35
CA ILE A 257 3.59 17.71 5.77
C ILE A 257 4.26 18.47 4.62
N GLY A 258 3.52 19.45 4.08
CA GLY A 258 3.88 20.23 2.89
C GLY A 258 3.73 19.47 1.57
N ILE A 259 4.03 20.13 0.45
CA ILE A 259 3.95 19.57 -0.91
C ILE A 259 5.35 19.48 -1.53
N ASN A 260 5.66 18.36 -2.18
CA ASN A 260 6.98 18.04 -2.75
C ASN A 260 8.14 18.09 -1.75
N THR A 261 7.86 18.01 -0.46
CA THR A 261 8.82 18.11 0.64
C THR A 261 9.72 16.88 0.79
N VAL A 262 9.49 15.82 0.01
CA VAL A 262 10.43 14.70 -0.14
C VAL A 262 11.81 15.15 -0.62
N GLU A 263 11.87 16.22 -1.42
CA GLU A 263 13.12 16.79 -1.95
C GLU A 263 14.02 17.40 -0.85
N LEU A 264 13.45 17.67 0.33
CA LEU A 264 14.21 18.17 1.49
C LEU A 264 15.00 17.08 2.20
N ASP A 265 14.80 15.79 1.86
CA ASP A 265 15.52 14.65 2.42
C ASP A 265 15.51 14.66 3.97
N GLY A 266 14.36 14.99 4.56
CA GLY A 266 14.16 15.06 6.01
C GLY A 266 14.71 16.32 6.70
N LYS A 267 15.32 17.26 5.97
CA LYS A 267 15.73 18.55 6.55
C LYS A 267 14.52 19.32 7.05
N HIS A 268 14.70 20.00 8.18
CA HIS A 268 13.68 20.84 8.85
C HIS A 268 12.56 20.05 9.53
N TYR A 269 12.66 18.73 9.61
CA TYR A 269 11.72 17.87 10.32
C TYR A 269 12.43 17.15 11.47
N THR A 270 11.73 17.00 12.59
CA THR A 270 12.20 16.28 13.78
C THR A 270 11.12 15.29 14.19
N PRO A 271 11.27 13.98 13.88
CA PRO A 271 10.33 12.97 14.32
C PRO A 271 10.43 12.73 15.83
N HIS A 272 9.29 12.55 16.49
CA HIS A 272 9.16 12.22 17.91
C HIS A 272 8.61 10.81 18.15
N VAL A 273 8.38 10.08 17.07
CA VAL A 273 7.90 8.69 17.05
C VAL A 273 8.73 7.85 16.09
N GLN A 274 8.54 6.54 16.13
CA GLN A 274 9.15 5.59 15.20
C GLN A 274 8.09 4.69 14.57
N GLU A 275 8.41 4.12 13.41
CA GLU A 275 7.56 3.10 12.76
C GLU A 275 7.31 1.92 13.71
N GLY A 276 6.07 1.40 13.72
CA GLY A 276 5.60 0.37 14.62
C GLY A 276 5.24 0.86 16.04
N GLN A 277 5.50 2.13 16.38
CA GLN A 277 5.09 2.69 17.67
C GLN A 277 3.56 2.86 17.71
N HIS A 278 2.94 2.36 18.78
CA HIS A 278 1.56 2.68 19.11
C HIS A 278 1.52 4.05 19.83
N VAL A 279 0.60 4.90 19.42
CA VAL A 279 0.42 6.27 19.91
C VAL A 279 -1.03 6.49 20.34
N ASN A 280 -1.22 7.36 21.33
CA ASN A 280 -2.53 7.84 21.72
C ASN A 280 -2.88 9.12 20.96
N ALA A 281 -4.18 9.40 20.83
CA ALA A 281 -4.66 10.64 20.26
C ALA A 281 -4.06 11.85 21.00
N GLY A 282 -3.43 12.76 20.26
CA GLY A 282 -2.75 13.95 20.79
C GLY A 282 -1.25 13.79 21.06
N ASP A 283 -0.69 12.58 20.97
CA ASP A 283 0.75 12.38 21.11
C ASP A 283 1.52 13.13 20.01
N LEU A 284 2.66 13.72 20.36
CA LEU A 284 3.50 14.46 19.41
C LEU A 284 4.15 13.49 18.42
N LEU A 285 3.91 13.71 17.13
CA LEU A 285 4.45 12.87 16.06
C LEU A 285 5.69 13.49 15.43
N MET A 286 5.61 14.78 15.07
CA MET A 286 6.66 15.45 14.33
C MET A 286 6.66 16.96 14.61
N GLU A 287 7.85 17.52 14.76
CA GLU A 287 8.06 18.97 14.72
C GLU A 287 8.69 19.36 13.38
N PHE A 288 8.35 20.53 12.87
CA PHE A 288 8.84 21.02 11.58
C PHE A 288 9.00 22.54 11.54
N ASP A 289 10.02 23.03 10.83
CA ASP A 289 10.32 24.46 10.72
C ASP A 289 9.65 25.08 9.49
N ILE A 290 8.44 25.62 9.70
CA ILE A 290 7.65 26.27 8.65
C ILE A 290 8.44 27.39 7.92
N PRO A 291 9.08 28.36 8.61
CA PRO A 291 9.91 29.36 7.94
C PRO A 291 11.01 28.78 7.07
N ALA A 292 11.73 27.76 7.55
CA ALA A 292 12.83 27.16 6.80
C ALA A 292 12.32 26.42 5.55
N ILE A 293 11.25 25.63 5.68
CA ILE A 293 10.65 24.91 4.54
C ILE A 293 10.11 25.88 3.48
N LYS A 294 9.43 26.96 3.90
CA LYS A 294 8.97 28.01 2.98
C LYS A 294 10.12 28.74 2.28
N LYS A 295 11.26 28.91 2.98
CA LYS A 295 12.47 29.53 2.41
C LYS A 295 13.13 28.66 1.33
N GLU A 296 13.05 27.33 1.48
CA GLU A 296 13.47 26.37 0.46
C GLU A 296 12.50 26.30 -0.74
N GLY A 297 11.34 26.98 -0.66
CA GLY A 297 10.40 27.14 -1.78
C GLY A 297 9.24 26.16 -1.79
N TYR A 298 9.04 25.38 -0.73
CA TYR A 298 7.98 24.35 -0.69
C TYR A 298 6.70 24.88 -0.02
N PRO A 299 5.51 24.60 -0.60
CA PRO A 299 4.23 24.89 0.05
C PRO A 299 4.05 24.08 1.33
N MET A 300 3.46 24.70 2.36
CA MET A 300 3.24 24.05 3.66
C MET A 300 1.84 23.47 3.86
N VAL A 301 0.94 23.67 2.89
CA VAL A 301 -0.35 22.99 2.87
C VAL A 301 -0.13 21.48 3.03
N THR A 302 -0.71 20.92 4.07
CA THR A 302 -0.42 19.58 4.58
C THR A 302 -1.64 18.68 4.40
N PRO A 303 -1.65 17.78 3.40
CA PRO A 303 -2.71 16.79 3.24
C PRO A 303 -2.85 15.85 4.44
N VAL A 304 -4.10 15.58 4.81
CA VAL A 304 -4.52 14.58 5.79
C VAL A 304 -5.56 13.70 5.12
N ILE A 305 -5.17 12.48 4.78
CA ILE A 305 -5.88 11.60 3.85
C ILE A 305 -6.31 10.34 4.58
N VAL A 306 -7.53 9.88 4.33
CA VAL A 306 -8.01 8.55 4.69
C VAL A 306 -7.68 7.62 3.52
N THR A 307 -6.62 6.83 3.62
CA THR A 307 -6.08 6.05 2.48
C THR A 307 -6.98 4.88 2.11
N ASN A 308 -7.71 4.32 3.06
CA ASN A 308 -8.74 3.32 2.83
C ASN A 308 -10.15 3.94 2.69
N SER A 309 -10.27 5.15 2.12
CA SER A 309 -11.56 5.85 2.01
C SER A 309 -12.63 5.11 1.21
N ASP A 310 -12.24 4.18 0.33
CA ASP A 310 -13.17 3.38 -0.49
C ASP A 310 -13.93 2.33 0.34
N ASP A 311 -13.46 2.02 1.54
CA ASP A 311 -14.13 1.11 2.49
C ASP A 311 -15.31 1.79 3.21
N TYR A 312 -15.53 3.08 2.99
CA TYR A 312 -16.48 3.91 3.73
C TYR A 312 -17.48 4.61 2.81
N ALA A 313 -18.71 4.79 3.29
CA ALA A 313 -19.80 5.37 2.52
C ALA A 313 -19.57 6.87 2.22
N GLU A 314 -19.02 7.61 3.17
CA GLU A 314 -18.82 9.06 3.06
C GLU A 314 -17.60 9.53 3.86
N VAL A 315 -16.83 10.43 3.29
CA VAL A 315 -15.77 11.18 3.97
C VAL A 315 -16.10 12.67 3.81
N SER A 316 -16.30 13.36 4.92
CA SER A 316 -16.68 14.77 4.96
C SER A 316 -15.87 15.50 6.01
N GLY A 317 -15.65 16.80 5.86
CA GLY A 317 -14.79 17.54 6.78
C GLY A 317 -15.12 19.01 6.88
N LYS A 318 -14.61 19.61 7.96
CA LYS A 318 -14.79 21.02 8.28
C LYS A 318 -13.65 21.85 7.70
N LEU A 319 -14.00 22.99 7.12
CA LEU A 319 -13.05 23.97 6.58
C LEU A 319 -12.93 25.19 7.50
N GLY A 320 -11.86 25.95 7.34
CA GLY A 320 -11.58 27.16 8.10
C GLY A 320 -10.63 26.93 9.28
N ALA A 321 -10.60 27.87 10.23
CA ALA A 321 -9.69 27.80 11.37
C ALA A 321 -9.92 26.52 12.21
N ILE A 322 -8.85 25.78 12.47
CA ILE A 322 -8.88 24.53 13.21
C ILE A 322 -7.68 24.43 14.15
N LYS A 323 -7.88 23.94 15.37
CA LYS A 323 -6.79 23.62 16.30
C LYS A 323 -6.45 22.14 16.25
N ALA A 324 -5.21 21.81 16.55
CA ALA A 324 -4.83 20.42 16.77
C ALA A 324 -5.81 19.76 17.77
N MET A 325 -6.23 18.54 17.47
CA MET A 325 -7.24 17.75 18.19
C MET A 325 -8.71 18.18 18.03
N ASP A 326 -9.03 19.25 17.31
CA ASP A 326 -10.42 19.54 16.93
C ASP A 326 -10.93 18.49 15.91
N SER A 327 -12.21 18.14 15.94
CA SER A 327 -12.80 17.21 14.96
C SER A 327 -12.78 17.81 13.56
N MET A 328 -12.01 17.21 12.65
CA MET A 328 -11.79 17.71 11.30
C MET A 328 -12.58 16.92 10.25
N ILE A 329 -12.42 15.60 10.24
CA ILE A 329 -13.04 14.69 9.25
C ILE A 329 -14.01 13.76 9.97
N THR A 330 -15.18 13.59 9.39
CA THR A 330 -16.18 12.59 9.75
C THR A 330 -16.26 11.55 8.64
N VAL A 331 -16.10 10.28 9.00
CA VAL A 331 -16.15 9.13 8.09
C VAL A 331 -17.33 8.25 8.44
N LYS A 332 -18.23 8.01 7.49
CA LYS A 332 -19.41 7.15 7.67
C LYS A 332 -19.12 5.73 7.18
N ARG A 333 -19.45 4.75 8.02
CA ARG A 333 -19.39 3.31 7.71
C ARG A 333 -20.58 2.89 6.84
#